data_AF-A0A1H4NCT8-F1
#
_entry.id   AF-A0A1H4NCT8-F1
#
_cell.length_a   1.000
_cell.length_b   1.000
_cell.length_c   1.000
_cell.angle_alpha   90.00
_cell.angle_beta   90.00
_cell.angle_gamma   90.00
#
_symmetry.space_group_name_H-M   'P 1'
#
loop_
_entity.id
_entity.type
_entity.pdbx_description
1 polymer ?
#
loop_
_entity_poly.entity_id
_entity_poly.type
_entity_poly.pdbx_seq_one_letter_code
_entity_poly.pdbx_strand_id
1 'polypeptide(L)'
;MRRPLILFALIGLLLVGCGSIKTFQGKLDSIKDGVFIINCSDEVNNGKGKNINGIGYLCNVKVTNNTKFLDEHGTTLKITDFPLESNIRVVLMQSENIKEIEKGQQLNLVAKEIILLSQ
;
A
#
# COMPACT_ATOMS: atom_id res chain seq x y z
N MET A 1 -11.19 25.85 -40.41
CA MET A 1 -11.25 26.12 -38.96
C MET A 1 -11.26 24.78 -38.24
N ARG A 2 -10.32 24.63 -37.32
CA ARG A 2 -9.82 23.35 -36.78
C ARG A 2 -10.85 22.73 -35.84
N ARG A 3 -11.23 21.48 -36.12
CA ARG A 3 -12.05 20.60 -35.29
C ARG A 3 -11.32 20.33 -33.96
N PRO A 4 -11.81 20.75 -32.78
CA PRO A 4 -11.27 20.28 -31.51
C PRO A 4 -12.39 19.56 -30.75
N LEU A 5 -13.12 18.66 -31.42
CA LEU A 5 -14.20 17.89 -30.78
C LEU A 5 -13.83 16.42 -30.54
N ILE A 6 -12.62 16.00 -30.94
CA ILE A 6 -12.16 14.60 -30.87
C ILE A 6 -11.22 14.37 -29.67
N LEU A 7 -10.69 15.43 -29.04
CA LEU A 7 -9.65 15.29 -28.01
C LEU A 7 -10.17 14.97 -26.60
N PHE A 8 -11.48 15.09 -26.36
CA PHE A 8 -12.07 14.83 -25.04
C PHE A 8 -12.55 13.38 -24.83
N ALA A 9 -12.48 12.53 -25.86
CA ALA A 9 -13.01 11.17 -25.80
C ALA A 9 -12.01 10.10 -25.30
N LEU A 10 -10.72 10.43 -25.12
CA LEU A 10 -9.69 9.42 -24.80
C LEU A 10 -9.31 9.29 -23.31
N ILE A 11 -9.81 10.17 -22.43
CA ILE A 11 -9.32 10.25 -21.03
C ILE A 11 -10.20 9.46 -20.03
N GLY A 12 -11.35 8.92 -20.46
CA GLY A 12 -12.30 8.26 -19.55
C GLY A 12 -11.99 6.81 -19.16
N LEU A 13 -10.90 6.20 -19.62
CA LEU A 13 -10.76 4.73 -19.68
C LEU A 13 -9.91 4.06 -18.59
N LEU A 14 -9.56 4.73 -17.48
CA LEU A 14 -8.70 4.11 -16.45
C LEU A 14 -9.29 4.03 -15.03
N LEU A 15 -10.57 4.31 -14.83
CA LEU A 15 -11.19 4.25 -13.49
C LEU A 15 -11.88 2.90 -13.21
N VAL A 16 -11.16 1.79 -13.34
CA VAL A 16 -11.64 0.48 -12.85
C VAL A 16 -10.66 -0.08 -11.82
N GLY A 17 -10.65 0.51 -10.63
CA GLY A 17 -9.95 -0.05 -9.47
C GLY A 17 -10.79 -1.15 -8.82
N CYS A 18 -10.90 -2.31 -9.47
CA CYS A 18 -11.69 -3.43 -8.98
C CYS A 18 -10.89 -4.35 -8.03
N GLY A 19 -11.37 -4.46 -6.79
CA GLY A 19 -11.20 -5.62 -5.90
C GLY A 19 -9.85 -5.78 -5.18
N SER A 20 -8.77 -6.01 -5.91
CA SER A 20 -7.51 -6.49 -5.32
C SER A 20 -6.34 -5.53 -5.57
N ILE A 21 -5.49 -5.38 -4.57
CA ILE A 21 -4.27 -4.58 -4.64
C ILE A 21 -3.05 -5.50 -4.63
N LYS A 22 -2.02 -5.11 -5.40
CA LYS A 22 -0.71 -5.78 -5.36
C LYS A 22 0.35 -4.93 -4.67
N THR A 23 0.12 -3.62 -4.62
CA THR A 23 1.03 -2.65 -4.05
C THR A 23 0.21 -1.61 -3.31
N PHE A 24 0.69 -1.17 -2.15
CA PHE A 24 0.14 -0.03 -1.43
C PHE A 24 1.24 0.74 -0.72
N GLN A 25 0.91 1.95 -0.28
CA GLN A 25 1.79 2.78 0.53
C GLN A 25 1.15 3.02 1.90
N GLY A 26 1.99 3.20 2.90
CA GLY A 26 1.55 3.48 4.25
C GLY A 26 2.70 3.89 5.16
N LYS A 27 2.34 4.34 6.36
CA LYS A 27 3.33 4.67 7.40
C LYS A 27 3.62 3.46 8.25
N LEU A 28 4.91 3.22 8.50
CA LEU A 28 5.36 2.16 9.41
C LEU A 28 5.06 2.55 10.86
N ASP A 29 4.17 1.81 11.52
CA ASP A 29 3.84 2.01 12.94
C ASP A 29 4.83 1.25 13.84
N SER A 30 5.04 -0.04 13.56
CA SER A 30 5.93 -0.89 14.35
C SER A 30 6.39 -2.12 13.57
N ILE A 31 7.49 -2.72 14.03
CA ILE A 31 7.99 -4.01 13.54
C ILE A 31 8.05 -4.98 14.73
N LYS A 32 7.33 -6.10 14.66
CA LYS A 32 7.31 -7.12 15.72
C LYS A 32 7.31 -8.51 15.13
N ASP A 33 8.23 -9.38 15.58
CA ASP A 33 8.28 -10.80 15.22
C ASP A 33 8.25 -11.06 13.69
N GLY A 34 8.93 -10.22 12.90
CA GLY A 34 8.93 -10.31 11.43
C GLY A 34 7.64 -9.84 10.75
N VAL A 35 6.81 -9.08 11.47
CA VAL A 35 5.60 -8.44 10.95
C VAL A 35 5.80 -6.93 10.97
N PHE A 36 5.62 -6.31 9.80
CA PHE A 36 5.52 -4.86 9.65
C PHE A 36 4.06 -4.47 9.88
N ILE A 37 3.81 -3.65 10.89
CA ILE A 37 2.50 -3.09 11.18
C ILE A 37 2.46 -1.71 10.52
N ILE A 38 1.56 -1.55 9.55
CA ILE A 38 1.56 -0.40 8.65
C ILE A 38 0.19 0.26 8.68
N ASN A 39 0.16 1.58 8.85
CA ASN A 39 -1.05 2.36 8.66
C ASN A 39 -1.41 2.39 7.17
N CYS A 40 -2.42 1.60 6.79
CA CYS A 40 -2.95 1.47 5.43
C CYS A 40 -4.33 2.14 5.28
N SER A 41 -4.67 3.08 6.17
CA SER A 41 -5.97 3.76 6.19
C SER A 41 -6.33 4.41 4.86
N ASP A 42 -5.36 5.06 4.24
CA ASP A 42 -5.57 5.76 2.97
C ASP A 42 -5.93 4.78 1.86
N GLU A 43 -5.27 3.61 1.81
CA GLU A 43 -5.55 2.58 0.83
C GLU A 43 -6.90 1.88 1.09
N VAL A 44 -7.21 1.55 2.34
CA VAL A 44 -8.49 0.89 2.70
C VAL A 44 -9.69 1.81 2.46
N ASN A 45 -9.54 3.11 2.70
CA ASN A 45 -10.58 4.11 2.45
C ASN A 45 -10.61 4.60 1.00
N ASN A 46 -9.64 4.21 0.16
CA ASN A 46 -9.57 4.64 -1.23
C ASN A 46 -10.82 4.21 -2.03
N GLY A 47 -11.64 5.19 -2.42
CA GLY A 47 -12.90 5.01 -3.14
C GLY A 47 -14.14 4.90 -2.23
N LYS A 48 -13.98 4.94 -0.90
CA LYS A 48 -15.10 5.05 0.05
C LYS A 48 -15.34 6.54 0.35
N GLY A 49 -16.48 7.08 -0.11
CA GLY A 49 -16.80 8.52 0.00
C GLY A 49 -17.01 9.10 1.42
N LYS A 50 -16.56 8.41 2.47
CA LYS A 50 -16.64 8.86 3.86
C LYS A 50 -15.32 8.55 4.58
N ASN A 51 -14.67 9.58 5.11
CA ASN A 51 -13.60 9.43 6.10
C ASN A 51 -14.19 8.79 7.35
N ILE A 52 -13.92 7.50 7.55
CA ILE A 52 -14.42 6.74 8.69
C ILE A 52 -13.53 7.09 9.89
N ASN A 53 -13.97 8.05 10.70
CA ASN A 53 -13.19 8.58 11.82
C ASN A 53 -12.88 7.53 12.90
N GLY A 54 -11.66 7.58 13.41
CA GLY A 54 -11.36 7.35 14.84
C GLY A 54 -10.14 6.52 15.17
N ILE A 55 -9.79 5.51 14.36
CA ILE A 55 -8.59 4.66 14.54
C ILE A 55 -8.20 4.20 13.14
N GLY A 56 -6.95 4.43 12.72
CA GLY A 56 -6.48 4.03 11.40
C GLY A 56 -6.58 2.51 11.17
N TYR A 57 -6.64 2.09 9.91
CA TYR A 57 -6.52 0.69 9.52
C TYR A 57 -5.04 0.29 9.59
N LEU A 58 -4.73 -0.69 10.43
CA LEU A 58 -3.38 -1.28 10.54
C LEU A 58 -3.34 -2.59 9.76
N CYS A 59 -2.45 -2.66 8.78
CA CYS A 59 -2.17 -3.84 7.98
C CYS A 59 -0.96 -4.59 8.54
N ASN A 60 -1.14 -5.86 8.86
CA ASN A 60 -0.06 -6.74 9.28
C ASN A 60 0.58 -7.38 8.05
N VAL A 61 1.81 -6.96 7.75
CA VAL A 61 2.57 -7.45 6.61
C VAL A 61 3.68 -8.38 7.10
N LYS A 62 3.49 -9.68 6.86
CA LYS A 62 4.48 -10.72 7.17
C LYS A 62 5.65 -10.64 6.21
N VAL A 63 6.86 -10.67 6.74
CA VAL A 63 8.08 -10.86 5.98
C VAL A 63 8.48 -12.33 5.99
N THR A 64 9.09 -12.77 4.90
CA THR A 64 9.61 -14.13 4.72
C THR A 64 11.06 -14.06 4.24
N ASN A 65 11.74 -15.20 4.14
CA ASN A 65 13.10 -15.26 3.58
C ASN A 65 13.17 -14.79 2.12
N ASN A 66 12.03 -14.71 1.43
CA ASN A 66 11.95 -14.24 0.04
C ASN A 66 11.62 -12.74 -0.06
N THR A 67 11.33 -12.08 1.07
CA THR A 67 11.02 -10.65 1.09
C THR A 67 12.28 -9.83 0.88
N LYS A 68 12.24 -8.92 -0.09
CA LYS A 68 13.32 -7.97 -0.35
C LYS A 68 13.07 -6.66 0.38
N PHE A 69 14.11 -6.12 1.00
CA PHE A 69 14.08 -4.80 1.63
C PHE A 69 14.89 -3.85 0.77
N LEU A 70 14.28 -2.77 0.31
CA LEU A 70 14.89 -1.86 -0.67
C LEU A 70 14.68 -0.39 -0.28
N ASP A 71 15.51 0.51 -0.79
CA ASP A 71 15.18 1.93 -0.91
C ASP A 71 14.51 2.23 -2.27
N GLU A 72 14.11 3.48 -2.49
CA GLU A 72 13.50 3.92 -3.76
C GLU A 72 14.41 3.80 -5.00
N HIS A 73 15.73 3.68 -4.80
CA HIS A 73 16.72 3.49 -5.85
C HIS A 73 17.02 2.01 -6.13
N GLY A 74 16.43 1.09 -5.36
CA GLY A 74 16.65 -0.34 -5.46
C GLY A 74 17.88 -0.84 -4.69
N THR A 75 18.48 -0.02 -3.83
CA THR A 75 19.54 -0.43 -2.91
C THR A 75 18.97 -1.40 -1.89
N THR A 76 19.67 -2.49 -1.61
CA THR A 76 19.24 -3.45 -0.59
C THR A 76 19.46 -2.90 0.81
N LEU A 77 18.41 -2.94 1.63
CA LEU A 77 18.39 -2.53 3.03
C LEU A 77 18.30 -3.75 3.96
N LYS A 78 18.50 -3.51 5.24
CA LYS A 78 18.16 -4.44 6.34
C LYS A 78 16.88 -3.99 7.00
N ILE A 79 16.22 -4.91 7.71
CA ILE A 79 15.02 -4.60 8.50
C ILE A 79 15.24 -3.47 9.52
N THR A 80 16.47 -3.33 10.04
CA THR A 80 16.87 -2.29 10.99
C THR A 80 16.99 -0.90 10.38
N ASP A 81 17.01 -0.80 9.05
CA ASP A 81 17.18 0.46 8.33
C ASP A 81 15.83 1.15 8.06
N PHE A 82 14.72 0.59 8.54
CA PHE A 82 13.37 1.14 8.43
C PHE A 82 12.99 1.88 9.71
N PRO A 83 13.14 3.21 9.78
CA PRO A 83 12.72 3.97 10.94
C PRO A 83 11.19 3.95 11.07
N LEU A 84 10.71 3.95 12.32
CA LEU A 84 9.28 4.12 12.60
C LEU A 84 8.76 5.44 12.03
N GLU A 85 7.47 5.51 11.76
CA GLU A 85 6.76 6.62 11.11
C GLU A 85 7.22 6.94 9.67
N SER A 86 8.14 6.16 9.11
CA SER A 86 8.55 6.31 7.71
C SER A 86 7.45 5.88 6.75
N ASN A 87 7.41 6.56 5.60
CA ASN A 87 6.58 6.13 4.49
C ASN A 87 7.27 4.95 3.79
N ILE A 88 6.52 3.87 3.62
CA ILE A 88 7.00 2.69 2.91
C ILE A 88 6.00 2.29 1.83
N ARG A 89 6.52 1.70 0.76
CA ARG A 89 5.74 1.01 -0.25
C ARG A 89 5.88 -0.49 -0.05
N VAL A 90 4.76 -1.18 0.00
CA VAL A 90 4.71 -2.63 0.10
C VAL A 90 4.28 -3.20 -1.23
N VAL A 91 5.03 -4.17 -1.73
CA VAL A 91 4.63 -5.03 -2.85
C VAL A 91 4.29 -6.40 -2.28
N LEU A 92 3.06 -6.85 -2.50
CA LEU A 92 2.57 -8.13 -1.99
C LEU A 92 3.01 -9.30 -2.88
N MET A 93 3.18 -10.47 -2.26
CA MET A 93 3.43 -11.72 -2.97
C MET A 93 2.26 -12.10 -3.90
N GLN A 94 1.03 -11.87 -3.44
CA GLN A 94 -0.21 -12.09 -4.19
C GLN A 94 -1.09 -10.85 -4.08
N SER A 95 -1.97 -10.64 -5.06
CA SER A 95 -2.93 -9.54 -4.99
C SER A 95 -4.00 -9.85 -3.95
N GLU A 96 -4.29 -8.91 -3.05
CA GLU A 96 -5.21 -9.10 -1.92
C GLU A 96 -6.31 -8.03 -1.95
N ASN A 97 -7.55 -8.41 -1.59
CA ASN A 97 -8.64 -7.44 -1.43
C ASN A 97 -8.58 -6.84 -0.02
N ILE A 98 -7.93 -5.69 0.10
CA ILE A 98 -7.84 -4.98 1.38
C ILE A 98 -9.01 -4.02 1.64
N LYS A 99 -9.93 -3.86 0.67
CA LYS A 99 -11.04 -2.90 0.78
C LYS A 99 -12.21 -3.45 1.60
N GLU A 100 -12.29 -4.75 1.77
CA GLU A 100 -13.33 -5.42 2.58
C GLU A 100 -12.94 -5.64 4.04
N ILE A 101 -11.78 -5.13 4.46
CA ILE A 101 -11.34 -5.23 5.86
C ILE A 101 -12.27 -4.44 6.77
N GLU A 102 -12.83 -5.11 7.77
CA GLU A 102 -13.51 -4.45 8.87
C GLU A 102 -12.52 -3.78 9.84
N LYS A 103 -12.92 -2.68 10.45
CA LYS A 103 -12.05 -1.96 11.41
C LYS A 103 -11.69 -2.90 12.58
N GLY A 104 -10.39 -3.14 12.79
CA GLY A 104 -9.88 -4.07 13.81
C GLY A 104 -9.62 -5.50 13.30
N GLN A 105 -9.99 -5.81 12.06
CA GLN A 105 -9.65 -7.06 11.41
C GLN A 105 -8.23 -7.00 10.84
N GLN A 106 -7.44 -8.02 11.10
CA GLN A 106 -6.09 -8.15 10.58
C GLN A 106 -6.12 -8.98 9.29
N LEU A 107 -5.55 -8.46 8.21
CA LEU A 107 -5.19 -9.28 7.06
C LEU A 107 -3.78 -9.84 7.24
N ASN A 108 -3.62 -11.10 6.88
CA ASN A 108 -2.31 -11.74 6.79
C ASN A 108 -1.72 -11.45 5.41
N LEU A 109 -1.20 -10.24 5.22
CA LEU A 109 -0.52 -9.87 4.00
C LEU A 109 0.90 -10.43 4.00
N VAL A 110 1.41 -10.87 2.85
CA VAL A 110 2.79 -11.36 2.72
C VAL A 110 3.55 -10.47 1.75
N ALA A 111 4.65 -9.86 2.21
CA ALA A 111 5.46 -8.98 1.39
C ALA A 111 6.39 -9.75 0.45
N LYS A 112 6.35 -9.37 -0.82
CA LYS A 112 7.44 -9.64 -1.77
C LYS A 112 8.56 -8.63 -1.59
N GLU A 113 8.20 -7.35 -1.48
CA GLU A 113 9.15 -6.24 -1.36
C GLU A 113 8.62 -5.22 -0.35
N ILE A 114 9.51 -4.67 0.47
CA ILE A 114 9.26 -3.52 1.34
C ILE A 114 10.27 -2.45 0.94
N ILE A 115 9.77 -1.31 0.50
CA ILE A 115 10.56 -0.24 -0.10
C ILE A 115 10.45 1.00 0.78
N LEU A 116 11.56 1.49 1.31
CA LEU A 116 11.63 2.74 2.05
C LEU A 116 11.54 3.91 1.06
N LEU A 117 10.59 4.84 1.31
CA LEU A 117 10.41 6.02 0.47
C LEU A 117 11.11 7.21 1.11
N SER A 118 11.86 7.95 0.29
CA SER A 118 12.40 9.25 0.70
C SER A 118 11.25 10.23 0.94
N GLN A 119 11.43 11.13 1.91
CA GLN A 119 10.47 12.21 2.19
C GLN A 119 10.55 13.32 1.15
#